data_AF-A0A958FJT1-F1
#
_entry.id   AF-A0A958FJT1-F1
#
_cell.length_a   1.000
_cell.length_b   1.000
_cell.length_c   1.000
_cell.angle_alpha   90.00
_cell.angle_beta   90.00
_cell.angle_gamma   90.00
#
_symmetry.space_group_name_H-M   'P 1'
#
loop_
_entity.id
_entity.type
_entity.pdbx_description
1 polymer ?
#
loop_
_entity_poly.entity_id
_entity_poly.type
_entity_poly.pdbx_seq_one_letter_code
_entity_poly.pdbx_strand_id
1 'polypeptide(L)'
;MTKNIVVFSDGTGQEGGEGPDTNIYKLFKMLENRTDRQVAFYDRGLGTGWRKITGNIGGMGISDNILECYHFIFENYQAGDKIFLFGFSRGATTVRSLSSFIHLFGILPK
;
A
#
# COMPACT_ATOMS: atom_id res chain seq x y z
N MET A 1 20.14 -7.54 9.23
CA MET A 1 19.48 -6.64 10.21
C MET A 1 18.03 -6.53 9.81
N THR A 2 17.11 -6.43 10.77
CA THR A 2 15.68 -6.25 10.49
C THR A 2 15.43 -4.90 9.81
N LYS A 3 14.56 -4.91 8.80
CA LYS A 3 14.09 -3.70 8.10
C LYS A 3 12.62 -3.42 8.36
N ASN A 4 12.25 -2.17 8.15
CA ASN A 4 10.87 -1.71 8.14
C ASN A 4 10.36 -1.71 6.70
N ILE A 5 9.21 -2.35 6.46
CA ILE A 5 8.49 -2.34 5.19
C ILE A 5 7.22 -1.55 5.41
N VAL A 6 7.06 -0.43 4.70
CA VAL A 6 5.97 0.51 4.95
C VAL A 6 5.09 0.64 3.71
N VAL A 7 3.79 0.38 3.87
CA VAL A 7 2.81 0.53 2.78
C VAL A 7 1.85 1.66 3.12
N PHE A 8 1.65 2.54 2.14
CA PHE A 8 0.72 3.67 2.20
C PHE A 8 -0.32 3.48 1.09
N SER A 9 -1.60 3.30 1.43
CA SER A 9 -2.69 3.13 0.45
C SER A 9 -3.69 4.28 0.56
N ASP A 10 -3.82 5.06 -0.51
CA ASP A 10 -4.67 6.25 -0.51
C ASP A 10 -6.14 5.95 -0.84
N GLY A 11 -7.01 6.92 -0.57
CA GLY A 11 -8.43 6.80 -0.88
C GLY A 11 -8.71 7.01 -2.38
N THR A 12 -9.92 6.63 -2.81
CA THR A 12 -10.41 6.78 -4.19
C THR A 12 -10.03 8.11 -4.85
N GLY A 13 -9.54 8.06 -6.09
CA GLY A 13 -9.29 9.26 -6.88
C GLY A 13 -8.11 10.09 -6.38
N GLN A 14 -7.38 9.62 -5.37
CA GLN A 14 -6.22 10.30 -4.81
C GLN A 14 -4.95 9.74 -5.44
N GLU A 15 -4.39 10.49 -6.39
CA GLU A 15 -3.20 10.07 -7.15
C GLU A 15 -1.89 10.23 -6.35
N GLY A 16 -1.89 11.12 -5.35
CA GLY A 16 -0.70 11.56 -4.65
C GLY A 16 0.18 12.45 -5.54
N GLY A 17 0.60 13.61 -5.03
CA GLY A 17 1.42 14.56 -5.80
C GLY A 17 0.69 15.29 -6.93
N GLU A 18 -0.57 14.93 -7.22
CA GLU A 18 -1.48 15.70 -8.05
C GLU A 18 -2.50 16.42 -7.16
N GLY A 19 -2.52 17.76 -7.24
CA GLY A 19 -3.37 18.58 -6.38
C GLY A 19 -2.90 18.62 -4.91
N PRO A 20 -3.80 18.99 -3.97
CA PRO A 20 -3.46 19.04 -2.55
C PRO A 20 -3.09 17.65 -2.01
N ASP A 21 -1.95 17.57 -1.32
CA ASP A 21 -1.52 16.29 -0.76
C ASP A 21 -2.51 15.74 0.27
N THR A 22 -2.84 14.46 0.14
CA THR A 22 -3.56 13.71 1.16
C THR A 22 -2.69 13.49 2.39
N ASN A 23 -3.29 13.13 3.53
CA ASN A 23 -2.51 12.78 4.71
C ASN A 23 -1.65 11.53 4.50
N ILE A 24 -2.14 10.55 3.71
CA ILE A 24 -1.36 9.36 3.37
C ILE A 24 -0.13 9.74 2.55
N TYR A 25 -0.30 10.58 1.53
CA TYR A 25 0.82 11.03 0.71
C TYR A 25 1.79 11.94 1.48
N LYS A 26 1.29 12.79 2.39
CA LYS A 26 2.15 13.56 3.32
C LYS A 26 3.02 12.64 4.16
N LEU A 27 2.45 11.60 4.79
CA LEU A 27 3.22 10.62 5.57
C LEU A 27 4.27 9.89 4.71
N PHE A 28 3.90 9.51 3.49
CA PHE A 28 4.84 8.91 2.54
C PHE A 28 6.01 9.84 2.16
N LYS A 29 5.76 11.14 2.03
CA LYS A 29 6.80 12.16 1.78
C LYS A 29 7.67 12.44 3.00
N MET A 30 7.13 12.30 4.21
CA MET A 30 7.88 12.48 5.46
C MET A 30 8.87 11.33 5.75
N LEU A 31 8.87 10.25 4.96
CA LEU A 31 9.93 9.24 5.06
C LEU A 31 11.26 9.83 4.55
N GLU A 32 12.03 10.41 5.45
CA GLU A 32 13.29 11.10 5.16
C GLU A 32 14.39 10.17 4.63
N ASN A 33 14.31 8.86 4.88
CA ASN A 33 15.40 7.93 4.59
C ASN A 33 14.87 6.59 4.08
N ARG A 34 14.73 6.47 2.75
CA ARG A 34 14.40 5.21 2.05
C ARG A 34 15.66 4.38 1.87
N THR A 35 16.16 3.85 2.98
CA THR A 35 17.37 3.03 3.02
C THR A 35 17.04 1.56 2.78
N ASP A 36 18.07 0.73 2.69
CA ASP A 36 17.98 -0.74 2.77
C ASP A 36 17.27 -1.24 4.06
N ARG A 37 17.22 -0.41 5.11
CA ARG A 37 16.55 -0.70 6.38
C ARG A 37 15.13 -0.16 6.48
N GLN A 38 14.68 0.67 5.54
CA GLN A 38 13.33 1.23 5.52
C GLN A 38 12.86 1.41 4.07
N VAL A 39 12.12 0.42 3.58
CA VAL A 39 11.54 0.44 2.23
C VAL A 39 10.07 0.81 2.29
N ALA A 40 9.62 1.59 1.32
CA ALA A 40 8.25 2.09 1.30
C ALA A 40 7.60 2.01 -0.07
N PHE A 41 6.30 1.73 -0.06
CA PHE A 41 5.45 1.70 -1.24
C PHE A 41 4.24 2.61 -1.04
N TYR A 42 3.93 3.40 -2.07
CA TYR A 42 2.73 4.23 -2.12
C TYR A 42 1.79 3.68 -3.20
N ASP A 43 0.71 3.09 -2.73
CA ASP A 43 -0.42 2.63 -3.50
C ASP A 43 -1.37 3.80 -3.76
N ARG A 44 -1.49 4.17 -5.03
CA ARG A 44 -2.38 5.25 -5.45
C ARG A 44 -3.83 4.82 -5.27
N GLY A 45 -4.67 5.78 -4.93
CA GLY A 45 -6.10 5.58 -4.78
C GLY A 45 -6.75 4.92 -5.99
N LEU A 46 -7.78 4.12 -5.75
CA LEU A 46 -8.56 3.51 -6.83
C LEU A 46 -9.12 4.54 -7.82
N GLY A 47 -9.08 4.20 -9.10
CA GLY A 47 -9.59 5.07 -10.17
C GLY A 47 -8.65 6.21 -10.57
N THR A 48 -7.35 6.07 -10.30
CA THR A 48 -6.31 7.04 -10.66
C THR A 48 -5.44 6.53 -11.82
N GLY A 49 -4.80 7.44 -12.57
CA GLY A 49 -4.00 7.09 -13.74
C GLY A 49 -4.77 6.24 -14.79
N TRP A 50 -4.13 5.17 -15.28
CA TRP A 50 -4.70 4.24 -16.27
C TRP A 50 -5.91 3.43 -15.74
N ARG A 51 -6.09 3.33 -14.41
CA ARG A 51 -7.25 2.70 -13.75
C ARG A 51 -8.51 3.58 -13.74
N LYS A 52 -8.47 4.79 -14.33
CA LYS A 52 -9.64 5.68 -14.46
C LYS A 52 -10.84 5.04 -15.19
N ILE A 53 -10.60 4.05 -16.05
CA ILE A 53 -11.63 3.51 -16.96
C ILE A 53 -12.43 2.34 -16.34
N THR A 54 -11.91 1.65 -15.32
CA THR A 54 -12.53 0.42 -14.78
C THR A 54 -13.18 0.56 -13.40
N GLY A 55 -12.94 1.68 -12.69
CA GLY A 55 -13.21 1.81 -11.25
C GLY A 55 -14.61 2.24 -10.81
N ASN A 56 -15.59 2.38 -11.71
CA ASN A 56 -16.88 2.99 -11.39
C ASN A 56 -18.01 2.02 -10.97
N ILE A 57 -17.79 0.70 -10.91
CA ILE A 57 -18.86 -0.25 -10.55
C ILE A 57 -18.34 -1.31 -9.57
N GLY A 58 -18.69 -1.19 -8.29
CA GLY A 58 -18.88 -2.35 -7.41
C GLY A 58 -17.68 -3.05 -6.75
N GLY A 59 -16.50 -2.41 -6.62
CA GLY A 59 -15.37 -2.99 -5.86
C GLY A 59 -14.33 -3.76 -6.69
N MET A 60 -14.53 -3.86 -8.02
CA MET A 60 -13.46 -4.22 -8.96
C MET A 60 -12.31 -3.21 -8.82
N GLY A 61 -11.17 -3.69 -8.34
CA GLY A 61 -9.95 -2.90 -8.12
C GLY A 61 -9.35 -2.99 -6.71
N ILE A 62 -10.15 -3.25 -5.66
CA ILE A 62 -9.58 -3.35 -4.30
C ILE A 62 -8.66 -4.57 -4.19
N SER A 63 -9.08 -5.72 -4.72
CA SER A 63 -8.27 -6.95 -4.73
C SER A 63 -6.93 -6.76 -5.43
N ASP A 64 -6.95 -5.94 -6.46
CA ASP A 64 -5.81 -5.52 -7.29
C ASP A 64 -4.80 -4.69 -6.48
N ASN A 65 -5.27 -3.67 -5.73
CA ASN A 65 -4.41 -2.92 -4.81
C ASN A 65 -3.88 -3.80 -3.67
N ILE A 66 -4.72 -4.71 -3.12
CA ILE A 66 -4.28 -5.66 -2.08
C ILE A 66 -3.15 -6.52 -2.64
N LEU A 67 -3.30 -7.03 -3.86
CA LEU A 67 -2.29 -7.87 -4.51
C LEU A 67 -0.99 -7.10 -4.77
N GLU A 68 -1.05 -5.87 -5.27
CA GLU A 68 0.13 -5.02 -5.48
C GLU A 68 0.86 -4.73 -4.17
N CYS A 69 0.12 -4.37 -3.11
CA CYS A 69 0.69 -4.15 -1.79
C CYS A 69 1.31 -5.43 -1.21
N TYR A 70 0.64 -6.57 -1.35
CA TYR A 70 1.16 -7.87 -0.92
C TYR A 70 2.42 -8.25 -1.70
N HIS A 71 2.43 -8.05 -3.01
CA HIS A 71 3.58 -8.33 -3.86
C HIS A 71 4.80 -7.50 -3.45
N PHE A 72 4.60 -6.20 -3.17
CA PHE A 72 5.68 -5.36 -2.64
C PHE A 72 6.23 -5.91 -1.32
N ILE A 73 5.36 -6.33 -0.40
CA ILE A 73 5.78 -6.95 0.85
C ILE A 73 6.54 -8.26 0.58
N PHE A 74 6.00 -9.16 -0.24
CA PHE A 74 6.62 -10.44 -0.60
C PHE A 74 8.03 -10.27 -1.19
N GLU A 75 8.19 -9.36 -2.15
CA GLU A 75 9.47 -9.08 -2.80
C GLU A 75 10.53 -8.57 -1.81
N ASN A 76 10.11 -7.81 -0.80
CA ASN A 76 11.04 -7.19 0.14
C ASN A 76 11.24 -8.03 1.41
N TYR A 77 10.25 -8.80 1.87
CA TYR A 77 10.26 -9.38 3.20
C TYR A 77 11.36 -10.43 3.42
N GLN A 78 12.01 -10.32 4.58
CA GLN A 78 12.87 -11.34 5.17
C GLN A 78 12.39 -11.63 6.59
N ALA A 79 12.67 -12.84 7.09
CA ALA A 79 12.27 -13.25 8.43
C ALA A 79 12.74 -12.25 9.49
N GLY A 80 11.79 -11.76 10.30
CA GLY A 80 12.03 -10.77 11.36
C GLY A 80 11.82 -9.31 10.95
N ASP A 81 11.54 -9.02 9.68
CA ASP A 81 11.19 -7.67 9.24
C ASP A 81 9.83 -7.21 9.79
N LYS A 82 9.67 -5.90 9.92
CA LYS A 82 8.47 -5.27 10.46
C LYS A 82 7.64 -4.64 9.35
N ILE A 83 6.34 -4.87 9.38
CA ILE A 83 5.39 -4.36 8.38
C ILE A 83 4.55 -3.26 9.02
N PHE A 84 4.50 -2.10 8.38
CA PHE A 84 3.70 -0.95 8.81
C PHE A 84 2.74 -0.59 7.68
N LEU A 85 1.45 -0.50 8.01
CA LEU A 85 0.40 -0.25 7.04
C LEU A 85 -0.38 1.01 7.40
N PHE A 86 -0.48 1.94 6.45
CA PHE A 86 -1.23 3.18 6.58
C PHE A 86 -2.23 3.29 5.44
N GLY A 87 -3.49 3.60 5.74
CA GLY A 87 -4.48 3.78 4.69
C GLY A 87 -5.62 4.71 5.07
N PHE A 88 -6.24 5.31 4.05
CA PHE A 88 -7.38 6.22 4.20
C PHE A 88 -8.54 5.82 3.27
N SER A 89 -9.78 5.94 3.76
CA SER A 89 -11.00 5.61 2.99
C SER A 89 -10.94 4.20 2.38
N ARG A 90 -11.03 4.07 1.04
CA ARG A 90 -10.85 2.76 0.36
C ARG A 90 -9.47 2.17 0.58
N GLY A 91 -8.40 2.98 0.64
CA GLY A 91 -7.07 2.50 0.99
C GLY A 91 -6.96 1.96 2.41
N ALA A 92 -7.77 2.47 3.36
CA ALA A 92 -7.89 1.87 4.69
C ALA A 92 -8.52 0.47 4.65
N THR A 93 -9.50 0.27 3.75
CA THR A 93 -10.09 -1.05 3.51
C THR A 93 -9.07 -2.01 2.89
N THR A 94 -8.27 -1.54 1.92
CA THR A 94 -7.16 -2.27 1.30
C THR A 94 -6.18 -2.78 2.35
N VAL A 95 -5.59 -1.88 3.16
CA VAL A 95 -4.55 -2.30 4.12
C VAL A 95 -5.08 -3.15 5.28
N ARG A 96 -6.34 -2.96 5.68
CA ARG A 96 -6.98 -3.84 6.67
C ARG A 96 -7.16 -5.26 6.11
N SER A 97 -7.64 -5.37 4.88
CA SER A 97 -7.82 -6.66 4.21
C SER A 97 -6.47 -7.36 3.98
N LEU A 98 -5.45 -6.60 3.56
CA LEU A 98 -4.08 -7.07 3.45
C LEU A 98 -3.53 -7.59 4.79
N SER A 99 -3.74 -6.85 5.88
CA SER A 99 -3.33 -7.27 7.22
C SER A 99 -3.99 -8.59 7.61
N SER A 100 -5.29 -8.75 7.37
CA SER A 100 -5.99 -10.01 7.60
C SER A 100 -5.46 -11.14 6.72
N PHE A 101 -5.16 -10.88 5.45
CA PHE A 101 -4.58 -11.86 4.54
C PHE A 101 -3.22 -12.35 5.04
N ILE A 102 -2.31 -11.43 5.40
CA ILE A 102 -0.99 -11.78 5.95
C ILE A 102 -1.14 -12.52 7.28
N HIS A 103 -2.10 -12.16 8.12
CA HIS A 103 -2.35 -12.86 9.37
C HIS A 103 -2.81 -14.31 9.15
N LEU A 104 -3.68 -14.54 8.17
CA LEU A 104 -4.26 -15.86 7.89
C LEU A 104 -3.32 -16.78 7.11
N PHE A 105 -2.58 -16.23 6.14
CA PHE A 105 -1.81 -17.01 5.17
C PHE A 105 -0.30 -16.78 5.26
N GLY A 106 0.14 -15.80 6.06
CA GLY A 106 1.54 -15.42 6.15
C GLY A 106 2.05 -14.72 4.89
N ILE A 107 3.37 -14.70 4.76
CA ILE A 107 4.08 -14.33 3.54
C ILE A 107 4.62 -15.60 2.93
N LEU A 108 4.30 -15.84 1.66
CA LEU A 108 4.71 -17.04 0.95
C LEU A 108 6.25 -17.14 0.87
N PRO A 109 6.80 -18.37 0.87
CA PRO A 109 8.22 -18.57 0.60
C PRO A 109 8.56 -18.14 -0.84
N LYS A 110 9.79 -17.67 -1.03
CA LYS A 110 10.35 -17.34 -2.34
C LYS A 110 10.82 -18.58 -3.07
#